data_AF-A0A1F2TY10-F1
#
_entry.id   AF-A0A1F2TY10-F1
#
_cell.length_a   1.000
_cell.length_b   1.000
_cell.length_c   1.000
_cell.angle_alpha   90.00
_cell.angle_beta   90.00
_cell.angle_gamma   90.00
#
_symmetry.space_group_name_H-M   'P 1'
#
loop_
_entity.id
_entity.type
_entity.pdbx_description
1 polymer ?
#
loop_
_entity_poly.entity_id
_entity_poly.type
_entity_poly.pdbx_seq_one_letter_code
_entity_poly.pdbx_strand_id
1 'polypeptide(L)'
;MSLIKPRTRGKQFVRLVTRLERETNETLYAYAQFLGEPAEYVLNELIDTVLAKDKEFVAWRAEHAQSFVPRRPPRIRKRAGARDATRTSPHVERDLSSTAAT
;
A
#
# COMPACT_ATOMS: atom_id res chain seq x y z
N MET A 1 -28.15 7.76 14.94
CA MET A 1 -28.10 6.46 14.23
C MET A 1 -26.90 6.48 13.29
N SER A 2 -26.13 5.39 13.22
CA SER A 2 -25.05 5.24 12.25
C SER A 2 -25.62 5.08 10.84
N LEU A 3 -25.07 5.81 9.86
CA LEU A 3 -25.51 5.73 8.46
C LEU A 3 -24.86 4.56 7.71
N ILE A 4 -23.75 4.06 8.24
CA ILE A 4 -22.98 2.98 7.65
C ILE A 4 -23.53 1.64 8.15
N LYS A 5 -23.82 0.75 7.20
CA LYS A 5 -24.35 -0.59 7.49
C LYS A 5 -23.25 -1.52 8.03
N PRO A 6 -23.55 -2.69 8.60
CA PRO A 6 -22.56 -3.71 8.91
C PRO A 6 -21.94 -4.32 7.65
N ARG A 7 -20.66 -4.69 7.71
CA ARG A 7 -19.92 -5.20 6.55
C ARG A 7 -20.46 -6.54 6.03
N THR A 8 -20.71 -6.61 4.72
CA THR A 8 -20.94 -7.88 4.00
C THR A 8 -19.61 -8.49 3.56
N ARG A 9 -19.40 -9.78 3.85
CA ARG A 9 -18.18 -10.51 3.47
C ARG A 9 -18.16 -10.75 1.95
N GLY A 10 -16.96 -10.75 1.33
CA GLY A 10 -16.77 -11.08 -0.08
C GLY A 10 -16.47 -9.93 -1.04
N LYS A 11 -16.40 -8.67 -0.57
CA LYS A 11 -15.99 -7.53 -1.41
C LYS A 11 -14.49 -7.62 -1.76
N GLN A 12 -14.14 -7.33 -3.02
CA GLN A 12 -12.75 -7.19 -3.46
C GLN A 12 -12.21 -5.81 -3.05
N PHE A 13 -11.01 -5.77 -2.45
CA PHE A 13 -10.37 -4.52 -2.04
C PHE A 13 -9.18 -4.20 -2.95
N VAL A 14 -9.07 -2.94 -3.36
CA VAL A 14 -7.92 -2.41 -4.11
C VAL A 14 -7.20 -1.40 -3.22
N ARG A 15 -5.87 -1.51 -3.16
CA ARG A 15 -5.06 -0.57 -2.38
C ARG A 15 -5.16 0.84 -2.96
N LEU A 16 -5.72 1.76 -2.18
CA LEU A 16 -5.69 3.19 -2.45
C LEU A 16 -4.52 3.83 -1.68
N VAL A 17 -3.59 4.47 -2.40
CA VAL A 17 -2.54 5.30 -1.79
C VAL A 17 -2.91 6.75 -2.03
N THR A 18 -3.38 7.42 -0.99
CA THR A 18 -3.78 8.83 -1.04
C THR A 18 -3.25 9.59 0.17
N ARG A 19 -3.34 10.92 0.11
CA ARG A 19 -3.07 11.81 1.24
C ARG A 19 -4.38 12.39 1.71
N LEU A 20 -4.63 12.30 3.02
CA LEU A 20 -5.75 12.97 3.67
C LEU A 20 -5.19 14.12 4.50
N GLU A 21 -5.98 15.18 4.66
CA GLU A 21 -5.69 16.19 5.66
C GLU A 21 -5.70 15.57 7.06
N ARG A 22 -4.92 16.14 7.97
CA ARG A 22 -4.75 15.60 9.33
C ARG A 22 -6.09 15.45 10.05
N GLU A 23 -6.93 16.49 9.99
CA GLU A 23 -8.23 16.50 10.68
C GLU A 23 -9.20 15.48 10.08
N THR A 24 -9.21 15.34 8.75
CA THR A 24 -10.02 14.32 8.07
C THR A 24 -9.57 12.91 8.44
N ASN A 25 -8.25 12.69 8.54
CA ASN A 25 -7.70 11.41 8.96
C ASN A 25 -8.13 11.05 10.39
N GLU A 26 -7.95 11.98 11.33
CA GLU A 26 -8.35 11.80 12.72
C GLU A 26 -9.86 11.49 12.84
N THR A 27 -10.68 12.26 12.12
CA THR A 27 -12.14 12.08 12.11
C THR A 27 -12.53 10.71 11.56
N LEU A 28 -11.89 10.25 10.49
CA LEU A 28 -12.13 8.91 9.92
C LEU A 28 -11.85 7.82 10.95
N TYR A 29 -10.72 7.89 11.65
CA TYR A 29 -10.35 6.88 12.65
C TYR A 29 -11.23 6.95 13.90
N ALA A 30 -11.59 8.15 14.37
CA ALA A 30 -12.54 8.32 15.47
C ALA A 30 -13.91 7.70 15.14
N TYR A 31 -14.39 7.92 13.90
CA TYR A 31 -15.66 7.34 13.46
C TYR A 31 -15.58 5.82 13.27
N ALA A 32 -14.46 5.32 12.74
CA ALA A 32 -14.21 3.89 12.66
C ALA A 32 -14.24 3.21 14.03
N GLN A 33 -13.61 3.83 15.04
CA GLN A 33 -13.65 3.36 16.42
C GLN A 33 -15.05 3.38 17.00
N PHE A 34 -15.83 4.44 16.75
CA PHE A 34 -17.22 4.55 17.19
C PHE A 34 -18.12 3.44 16.62
N LEU A 35 -17.88 3.03 15.36
CA LEU A 35 -18.63 1.97 14.70
C LEU A 35 -18.10 0.56 15.02
N GLY A 36 -16.87 0.44 15.52
CA GLY A 36 -16.20 -0.85 15.71
C GLY A 36 -15.79 -1.53 14.40
N GLU A 37 -15.62 -0.74 13.33
CA GLU A 37 -15.33 -1.23 11.97
C GLU A 37 -13.98 -0.67 11.49
N PRO A 38 -13.30 -1.33 10.54
CA PRO A 38 -12.02 -0.83 10.06
C PRO A 38 -12.19 0.46 9.26
N ALA A 39 -11.21 1.37 9.36
CA ALA A 39 -11.21 2.65 8.65
C ALA A 39 -11.36 2.49 7.13
N GLU A 40 -10.81 1.42 6.54
CA GLU A 40 -11.00 1.09 5.13
C GLU A 40 -12.48 0.86 4.77
N TYR A 41 -13.22 0.16 5.63
CA TYR A 41 -14.64 -0.09 5.42
C TYR A 41 -15.43 1.21 5.51
N VAL A 42 -15.19 1.97 6.58
CA VAL A 42 -15.84 3.26 6.82
C VAL A 42 -15.58 4.23 5.67
N LEU A 43 -14.34 4.30 5.17
CA LEU A 43 -13.99 5.17 4.05
C LEU A 43 -14.76 4.79 2.77
N ASN A 44 -14.87 3.49 2.45
CA ASN A 44 -15.64 3.04 1.28
C ASN A 44 -17.12 3.41 1.40
N GLU A 45 -17.72 3.18 2.56
CA GLU A 45 -19.14 3.48 2.77
C GLU A 45 -19.41 5.00 2.82
N LEU A 46 -18.47 5.81 3.32
CA LEU A 46 -18.55 7.27 3.23
C LEU A 46 -18.54 7.74 1.77
N ILE A 47 -17.67 7.17 0.93
CA ILE A 47 -17.63 7.49 -0.50
C ILE A 47 -18.96 7.09 -1.15
N ASP A 48 -19.41 5.85 -0.95
CA ASP A 48 -20.65 5.35 -1.55
C ASP A 48 -21.87 6.18 -1.12
N THR A 49 -21.99 6.48 0.18
CA THR A 49 -23.14 7.22 0.72
C THR A 49 -23.16 8.69 0.35
N VAL A 50 -22.00 9.35 0.25
CA VAL A 50 -21.92 10.76 -0.17
C VAL A 50 -22.16 10.87 -1.66
N LEU A 51 -21.50 10.05 -2.48
CA LEU A 51 -21.66 10.12 -3.94
C LEU A 51 -23.06 9.69 -4.40
N ALA A 52 -23.71 8.75 -3.70
CA ALA A 52 -25.10 8.37 -4.01
C ALA A 52 -26.11 9.50 -3.77
N LYS A 53 -25.77 10.52 -2.96
CA LYS A 53 -26.65 11.66 -2.69
C LYS A 53 -26.50 12.78 -3.73
N ASP A 54 -25.41 12.80 -4.48
CA ASP A 54 -25.18 13.77 -5.54
C ASP A 54 -25.92 13.35 -6.81
N LYS A 55 -27.09 13.92 -7.03
CA LYS A 55 -27.97 13.58 -8.16
C LYS A 55 -27.33 13.91 -9.51
N GLU A 56 -26.59 15.02 -9.58
CA GLU A 56 -25.92 15.43 -10.81
C GLU A 56 -24.81 14.45 -11.15
N PHE A 57 -24.00 14.08 -10.16
CA PHE A 57 -22.98 13.06 -10.35
C PHE A 57 -23.57 11.70 -10.73
N VAL A 58 -24.67 11.27 -10.10
CA VAL A 58 -25.33 10.00 -10.44
C VAL A 58 -25.84 10.01 -11.88
N ALA A 59 -26.49 11.08 -12.32
CA ALA A 59 -26.93 11.24 -13.71
C ALA A 59 -25.74 11.19 -14.68
N TRP A 60 -24.68 11.95 -14.39
CA TRP A 60 -23.46 11.96 -15.18
C TRP A 60 -22.79 10.58 -15.24
N ARG A 61 -22.72 9.86 -14.12
CA ARG A 61 -22.10 8.52 -14.02
C ARG A 61 -22.83 7.48 -14.86
N ALA A 62 -24.14 7.61 -15.07
CA ALA A 62 -24.94 6.73 -15.91
C ALA A 62 -24.52 6.81 -17.39
N GLU A 63 -24.15 8.01 -17.86
CA GLU A 63 -23.66 8.24 -19.22
C GLU A 63 -22.17 7.87 -19.39
N HIS A 64 -21.40 7.89 -18.29
CA HIS A 64 -19.94 7.74 -18.31
C HIS A 64 -19.47 6.41 -17.69
N ALA A 65 -20.02 5.28 -18.13
CA ALA A 65 -19.81 3.94 -17.55
C ALA A 65 -18.34 3.46 -17.46
N GLN A 66 -17.43 4.03 -18.25
CA GLN A 66 -16.03 3.61 -18.36
C GLN A 66 -15.22 3.70 -17.03
N SER A 67 -14.10 2.98 -17.00
CA SER A 67 -13.14 3.05 -15.88
C SER A 67 -12.28 4.31 -15.97
N PHE A 68 -12.31 5.11 -14.90
CA PHE A 68 -11.45 6.29 -14.73
C PHE A 68 -10.21 6.03 -13.85
N VAL A 69 -10.00 4.80 -13.38
CA VAL A 69 -8.82 4.46 -12.57
C VAL A 69 -7.55 4.49 -13.45
N PRO A 70 -6.51 5.28 -13.08
CA PRO A 70 -5.27 5.31 -13.83
C PRO A 70 -4.60 3.94 -13.88
N ARG A 71 -4.33 3.44 -15.08
CA ARG A 71 -3.58 2.19 -15.27
C ARG A 71 -2.09 2.50 -15.03
N ARG A 72 -1.48 1.85 -14.04
CA ARG A 72 -0.03 2.00 -13.81
C ARG A 72 0.72 1.48 -15.05
N PRO A 73 1.66 2.26 -15.62
CA PRO A 73 2.48 1.75 -16.71
C PRO A 73 3.33 0.57 -16.20
N PRO A 74 3.58 -0.44 -17.05
CA PRO A 74 4.39 -1.59 -16.67
C PRO A 74 5.78 -1.11 -16.25
N ARG A 75 6.19 -1.47 -15.03
CA ARG A 75 7.56 -1.18 -14.54
C ARG A 75 8.55 -1.99 -15.36
N ILE A 76 9.26 -1.34 -16.28
CA ILE A 76 10.47 -1.92 -16.91
C ILE A 76 11.48 -2.12 -15.78
N ARG A 77 11.62 -3.37 -15.32
CA ARG A 77 12.69 -3.74 -14.39
C ARG A 77 14.01 -3.62 -15.15
N LYS A 78 14.72 -2.50 -15.01
CA LYS A 78 16.15 -2.45 -15.33
C LYS A 78 16.82 -3.49 -14.42
N ARG A 79 17.23 -4.62 -14.99
CA ARG A 79 18.07 -5.60 -14.29
C ARG A 79 19.30 -4.85 -13.80
N ALA A 80 19.42 -4.65 -12.49
CA ALA A 80 20.65 -4.17 -11.90
C ALA A 80 21.74 -5.20 -12.23
N GLY A 81 22.57 -4.88 -13.21
CA GLY A 81 23.71 -5.70 -13.59
C GLY A 81 24.68 -5.80 -12.42
N ALA A 82 24.96 -7.06 -12.06
CA ALA A 82 26.20 -7.55 -11.47
C ALA A 82 27.00 -6.56 -10.60
N ARG A 83 26.76 -6.60 -9.30
CA ARG A 83 27.84 -6.41 -8.33
C ARG A 83 27.80 -7.60 -7.40
N ASP A 84 28.82 -8.44 -7.49
CA ASP A 84 29.59 -8.97 -6.35
C ASP A 84 30.11 -10.39 -6.66
N ALA A 85 31.31 -10.46 -7.25
CA ALA A 85 32.11 -11.67 -7.32
C ALA A 85 33.59 -11.29 -7.41
N THR A 86 34.07 -10.51 -6.44
CA THR A 86 35.52 -10.44 -6.17
C THR A 86 35.76 -10.04 -4.71
N ARG A 87 35.37 -10.92 -3.79
CA ARG A 87 35.84 -10.90 -2.41
C ARG A 87 36.71 -12.12 -2.16
N THR A 88 37.93 -12.08 -2.69
CA THR A 88 38.99 -13.00 -2.27
C THR A 88 40.22 -12.18 -1.88
N SER A 89 40.40 -12.01 -0.57
CA SER A 89 41.66 -11.69 0.10
C SER A 89 41.46 -12.04 1.59
N PRO A 90 42.51 -12.45 2.34
CA PRO A 90 43.92 -12.16 2.10
C PRO A 90 44.87 -13.37 2.21
N HIS A 91 46.05 -13.15 1.62
CA HIS A 91 47.29 -13.88 1.84
C HIS A 91 47.81 -13.59 3.26
N VAL A 92 47.93 -14.62 4.09
CA VAL A 92 48.78 -14.66 5.29
C VAL A 92 49.36 -16.07 5.38
N GLU A 93 50.58 -16.24 4.85
CA GLU A 93 51.40 -17.42 5.14
C GLU A 93 52.54 -16.93 6.06
N ARG A 94 52.37 -17.17 7.35
CA ARG A 94 53.42 -17.08 8.37
C ARG A 94 53.21 -18.28 9.27
N ASP A 95 54.08 -19.26 9.10
CA ASP A 95 54.44 -20.32 10.03
C ASP A 95 55.46 -21.21 9.29
N LEU A 96 56.53 -21.78 9.81
CA LEU A 96 57.23 -21.83 11.09
C LEU A 96 58.57 -22.49 10.70
N SER A 97 59.72 -21.93 11.07
CA SER A 97 60.96 -22.70 11.13
C SER A 97 61.55 -22.49 12.50
N SER A 98 60.97 -23.27 13.42
CA SER A 98 61.44 -23.48 14.77
C SER A 98 62.70 -24.33 14.71
N THR A 99 63.71 -23.79 15.35
CA THR A 99 65.02 -24.33 15.68
C THR A 99 64.94 -25.73 16.30
N ALA A 100 65.80 -26.64 15.87
CA ALA A 100 66.11 -27.88 16.59
C ALA A 100 67.61 -27.92 16.90
N ALA A 101 67.92 -28.30 18.14
CA ALA A 101 69.21 -28.57 18.76
C ALA A 101 70.03 -29.65 18.00
N THR A 102 71.34 -29.84 18.16
CA THR A 102 72.21 -29.91 19.34
C THR A 102 73.66 -29.68 18.90
#